data_AF-A0A662GZF2-F1
#
_entry.id   AF-A0A662GZF2-F1
#
_cell.length_a   1.000
_cell.length_b   1.000
_cell.length_c   1.000
_cell.angle_alpha   90.00
_cell.angle_beta   90.00
_cell.angle_gamma   90.00
#
_symmetry.space_group_name_H-M   'P 1'
#
loop_
_entity.id
_entity.type
_entity.pdbx_description
1 polymer ?
#
loop_
_entity_poly.entity_id
_entity_poly.type
_entity_poly.pdbx_seq_one_letter_code
_entity_poly.pdbx_strand_id
1 'polypeptide(L)'
;MREVYEETGIPVAILPLCTSLAREVVARRRRSGRGGILHAGELETSLMLCLRRGLVRLDRAVREVAEPPSSILGGDALAPSEVFLTTWSYWETEKGVLGDPTVASEELGRAALEAMVRRLVEIGRELYFKVFPRVEGLRARRARPGSCPQP
;
A
#
# COMPACT_ATOMS: atom_id res chain seq x y z
N MET A 1 11.44 -9.15 -10.48
CA MET A 1 11.66 -7.72 -10.84
C MET A 1 13.03 -7.50 -11.48
N ARG A 2 14.13 -7.94 -10.86
CA ARG A 2 15.47 -7.86 -11.47
C ARG A 2 15.52 -8.56 -12.83
N GLU A 3 15.11 -9.82 -12.89
CA GLU A 3 15.08 -10.62 -14.12
C GLU A 3 14.28 -9.90 -15.23
N VAL A 4 13.06 -9.45 -14.93
CA VAL A 4 12.24 -8.64 -15.85
C VAL A 4 13.00 -7.43 -16.39
N TYR A 5 13.72 -6.70 -15.54
CA TYR A 5 14.51 -5.55 -15.98
C TYR A 5 15.73 -5.96 -16.81
N GLU A 6 16.43 -7.03 -16.45
CA GLU A 6 17.60 -7.53 -17.19
C GLU A 6 17.19 -8.03 -18.59
N GLU A 7 16.04 -8.69 -18.72
CA GLU A 7 15.51 -9.21 -19.98
C GLU A 7 14.92 -8.12 -20.88
N THR A 8 14.11 -7.21 -20.31
CA THR A 8 13.32 -6.25 -21.11
C THR A 8 13.96 -4.85 -21.14
N GLY A 9 14.77 -4.54 -20.14
CA GLY A 9 15.26 -3.18 -19.89
C GLY A 9 14.19 -2.19 -19.46
N ILE A 10 12.98 -2.67 -19.09
CA ILE A 10 11.86 -1.85 -18.63
C ILE A 10 11.90 -1.74 -17.10
N PRO A 11 12.02 -0.53 -16.52
CA PRO A 11 11.97 -0.35 -15.07
C PRO A 11 10.58 -0.65 -14.51
N VAL A 12 10.54 -1.34 -13.36
CA VAL A 12 9.29 -1.71 -12.67
C VAL A 12 9.20 -0.97 -11.34
N ALA A 13 8.04 -0.36 -11.07
CA ALA A 13 7.72 0.27 -9.80
C ALA A 13 6.58 -0.48 -9.11
N ILE A 14 6.71 -0.74 -7.80
CA ILE A 14 5.66 -1.31 -6.95
C ILE A 14 5.20 -0.24 -5.95
N LEU A 15 3.88 -0.05 -5.85
CA LEU A 15 3.28 0.97 -5.00
C LEU A 15 2.26 0.34 -4.06
N PRO A 16 2.46 0.37 -2.73
CA PRO A 16 1.49 -0.14 -1.77
C PRO A 16 0.35 0.87 -1.59
N LEU A 17 -0.75 0.66 -2.32
CA LEU A 17 -1.82 1.63 -2.55
C LEU A 17 -2.49 2.14 -1.26
N CYS A 18 -3.05 1.26 -0.44
CA CYS A 18 -3.90 1.64 0.67
C CYS A 18 -3.11 2.22 1.86
N THR A 19 -1.93 1.69 2.17
CA THR A 19 -1.22 2.01 3.41
C THR A 19 -0.23 3.18 3.27
N SER A 20 0.43 3.31 2.12
CA SER A 20 1.48 4.32 1.94
C SER A 20 0.95 5.64 1.37
N LEU A 21 0.06 5.59 0.37
CA LEU A 21 -0.30 6.78 -0.41
C LEU A 21 -1.25 7.72 0.33
N ALA A 22 -2.03 7.20 1.28
CA ALA A 22 -2.94 7.99 2.13
C ALA A 22 -2.57 7.95 3.62
N ARG A 23 -1.34 7.56 3.96
CA ARG A 23 -0.88 7.35 5.36
C ARG A 23 -1.29 8.48 6.30
N GLU A 24 -1.00 9.73 5.95
CA GLU A 24 -1.27 10.88 6.82
C GLU A 24 -2.77 11.14 7.00
N VAL A 25 -3.54 11.03 5.92
CA VAL A 25 -4.99 11.24 5.97
C VAL A 25 -5.65 10.15 6.81
N VAL A 26 -5.28 8.89 6.58
CA VAL A 26 -5.81 7.75 7.33
C VAL A 26 -5.41 7.83 8.81
N ALA A 27 -4.15 8.13 9.12
CA ALA A 27 -3.69 8.26 10.50
C ALA A 27 -4.46 9.34 11.30
N ARG A 28 -4.87 10.43 10.63
CA ARG A 28 -5.61 11.53 11.28
C ARG A 28 -7.11 11.31 11.36
N ARG A 29 -7.70 10.61 10.37
CA ARG A 29 -9.15 10.56 10.18
C ARG A 29 -9.78 9.20 10.52
N ARG A 30 -8.98 8.14 10.66
CA ARG A 30 -9.50 6.83 11.06
C ARG A 30 -10.17 6.92 12.42
N ARG A 31 -11.27 6.20 12.59
CA ARG A 31 -12.02 6.06 13.84
C ARG A 31 -11.63 4.80 14.58
N SER A 32 -11.12 3.79 13.87
CA SER A 32 -10.66 2.54 14.43
C SER A 32 -9.36 2.73 15.23
N GLY A 33 -9.22 1.90 16.27
CA GLY A 33 -8.00 1.81 17.06
C GLY A 33 -6.85 1.13 16.31
N ARG A 34 -5.73 0.92 17.01
CA ARG A 34 -4.61 0.10 16.52
C ARG A 34 -5.13 -1.28 16.06
N GLY A 35 -4.64 -1.72 14.90
CA GLY A 35 -5.03 -2.97 14.25
C GLY A 35 -6.30 -2.87 13.39
N GLY A 36 -7.03 -1.75 13.45
CA GLY A 36 -8.33 -1.58 12.79
C GLY A 36 -8.32 -1.50 11.26
N ILE A 37 -7.15 -1.42 10.64
CA ILE A 37 -6.97 -1.16 9.19
C ILE A 37 -6.04 -2.15 8.47
N LEU A 38 -5.80 -3.35 9.04
CA LEU A 38 -4.93 -4.36 8.43
C LEU A 38 -5.56 -5.03 7.19
N HIS A 39 -6.71 -5.68 7.34
CA HIS A 39 -7.46 -6.30 6.25
C HIS A 39 -8.96 -6.37 6.53
N ALA A 40 -9.78 -6.10 5.51
CA ALA A 40 -11.22 -5.88 5.61
C ALA A 40 -11.61 -4.90 6.73
N GLY A 41 -10.67 -4.02 7.11
CA GLY A 41 -10.81 -3.07 8.19
C GLY A 41 -11.50 -1.79 7.77
N GLU A 42 -11.36 -0.74 8.59
CA GLU A 42 -12.03 0.54 8.37
C GLU A 42 -11.68 1.14 7.01
N LEU A 43 -10.39 1.15 6.64
CA LEU A 43 -9.92 1.81 5.42
C LEU A 43 -10.46 1.16 4.15
N GLU A 44 -10.29 -0.15 3.99
CA GLU A 44 -10.74 -0.89 2.80
C GLU A 44 -12.26 -0.82 2.66
N THR A 45 -12.98 -0.97 3.76
CA THR A 45 -14.45 -0.84 3.79
C THR A 45 -14.89 0.58 3.42
N SER A 46 -14.21 1.61 3.95
CA SER A 46 -14.49 3.01 3.64
C SER A 46 -14.25 3.34 2.16
N LEU A 47 -13.16 2.84 1.57
CA LEU A 47 -12.90 2.96 0.14
C LEU A 47 -14.01 2.31 -0.69
N MET A 48 -14.45 1.11 -0.31
CA MET A 48 -15.54 0.42 -1.00
C MET A 48 -16.89 1.12 -0.85
N LEU A 49 -17.17 1.77 0.28
CA LEU A 49 -18.37 2.61 0.45
C LEU A 49 -18.38 3.76 -0.54
N CYS A 50 -17.23 4.39 -0.82
CA CYS A 50 -17.12 5.46 -1.80
C CYS A 50 -17.18 4.96 -3.25
N LEU A 51 -16.55 3.82 -3.55
CA LEU A 51 -16.41 3.32 -4.92
C LEU A 51 -17.62 2.51 -5.39
N ARG A 52 -18.13 1.63 -4.52
CA ARG A 52 -19.15 0.61 -4.85
C ARG A 52 -20.01 0.28 -3.63
N ARG A 53 -20.65 1.30 -3.05
CA ARG A 53 -21.50 1.20 -1.84
C ARG A 53 -22.42 -0.03 -1.80
N GLY A 54 -23.07 -0.37 -2.93
CA GLY A 54 -24.00 -1.51 -3.01
C GLY A 54 -23.36 -2.88 -2.79
N LEU A 55 -22.03 -2.99 -2.80
CA LEU A 55 -21.28 -4.21 -2.48
C LEU A 55 -20.91 -4.33 -0.99
N VAL A 56 -21.14 -3.28 -0.19
CA VAL A 56 -20.78 -3.26 1.24
C VAL A 56 -22.01 -3.54 2.08
N ARG A 57 -21.92 -4.56 2.94
CA ARG A 57 -22.96 -4.98 3.88
C ARG A 57 -22.55 -4.62 5.30
N LEU A 58 -22.63 -3.34 5.65
CA LEU A 58 -22.25 -2.84 6.99
C LEU A 58 -23.08 -3.49 8.11
N ASP A 59 -24.31 -3.94 7.80
CA ASP A 59 -25.17 -4.72 8.70
C ASP A 59 -24.53 -6.06 9.14
N ARG A 60 -23.52 -6.53 8.41
CA ARG A 60 -22.79 -7.78 8.66
C ARG A 60 -21.33 -7.53 9.07
N ALA A 61 -20.93 -6.27 9.23
CA ALA A 61 -19.57 -5.94 9.60
C ALA A 61 -19.27 -6.44 11.03
N VAL A 62 -18.16 -7.16 11.18
CA VAL A 62 -17.66 -7.61 12.47
C VAL A 62 -16.27 -7.03 12.71
N ARG A 63 -15.98 -6.69 13.96
CA ARG A 63 -14.66 -6.25 14.40
C ARG A 63 -13.86 -7.46 14.85
N GLU A 64 -12.71 -7.71 14.22
CA GLU A 64 -11.77 -8.77 14.58
C GLU A 64 -10.36 -8.16 14.61
N VAL A 65 -9.93 -7.74 15.80
CA VAL A 65 -8.61 -7.12 16.02
C VAL A 65 -7.86 -7.93 17.06
N ALA A 66 -6.65 -8.36 16.72
CA ALA A 66 -5.73 -9.07 17.62
C ALA A 66 -4.34 -8.42 17.56
N GLU A 67 -3.59 -8.52 18.65
CA GLU A 67 -2.19 -8.11 18.70
C GLU A 67 -1.29 -9.23 18.17
N PRO A 68 -0.16 -8.90 17.53
CA PRO A 68 0.81 -9.89 17.12
C PRO A 68 1.37 -10.69 18.29
N PRO A 69 1.84 -11.93 18.02
CA PRO A 69 2.55 -12.74 19.01
C PRO A 69 3.89 -12.12 19.45
N SER A 70 4.41 -11.12 18.73
CA SER A 70 5.65 -10.42 19.07
C SER A 70 5.68 -9.00 18.51
N SER A 71 6.33 -8.08 19.21
CA SER A 71 6.50 -6.68 18.80
C SER A 71 7.35 -6.49 17.56
N ILE A 72 8.11 -7.51 17.13
CA ILE A 72 8.88 -7.47 15.87
C ILE A 72 7.95 -7.46 14.64
N LEU A 73 6.68 -7.85 14.82
CA LEU A 73 5.65 -7.90 13.81
C LEU A 73 4.76 -6.64 13.89
N GLY A 74 4.32 -6.16 12.73
CA GLY A 74 3.43 -5.00 12.65
C GLY A 74 2.03 -5.33 13.13
N GLY A 75 1.54 -4.62 14.16
CA GLY A 75 0.17 -4.75 14.68
C GLY A 75 -0.86 -3.85 13.99
N ASP A 76 -0.47 -3.11 12.96
CA ASP A 76 -1.33 -2.18 12.23
C ASP A 76 -0.74 -1.90 10.85
N ALA A 77 -1.57 -1.61 9.85
CA ALA A 77 -1.11 -1.35 8.49
C ALA A 77 -0.25 -0.08 8.37
N LEU A 78 -0.33 0.83 9.34
CA LEU A 78 0.53 2.01 9.45
C LEU A 78 1.65 1.85 10.48
N ALA A 79 1.68 0.76 11.26
CA ALA A 79 2.74 0.52 12.22
C ALA A 79 4.03 0.08 11.50
N PRO A 80 5.21 0.48 12.01
CA PRO A 80 6.46 -0.13 11.59
C PRO A 80 6.48 -1.61 12.01
N SER A 81 7.21 -2.42 11.25
CA SER A 81 7.51 -3.82 11.56
C SER A 81 9.00 -4.07 11.32
N GLU A 82 9.66 -4.81 12.20
CA GLU A 82 11.04 -5.25 11.97
C GLU A 82 11.10 -6.37 10.93
N VAL A 83 10.08 -7.23 10.92
CA VAL A 83 9.95 -8.35 9.99
C VAL A 83 8.54 -8.39 9.41
N PHE A 84 8.44 -8.65 8.11
CA PHE A 84 7.19 -9.07 7.49
C PHE A 84 7.07 -10.59 7.59
N LEU A 85 6.02 -11.05 8.26
CA LEU A 85 5.56 -12.43 8.19
C LEU A 85 4.16 -12.42 7.58
N THR A 86 3.82 -13.43 6.77
CA THR A 86 2.50 -13.57 6.14
C THR A 86 1.42 -13.55 7.22
N THR A 87 0.62 -12.49 7.29
CA THR A 87 -0.34 -12.22 8.38
C THR A 87 -1.22 -13.43 8.72
N TRP A 88 -1.65 -14.17 7.70
CA TRP A 88 -2.47 -15.39 7.84
C TRP A 88 -1.78 -16.57 8.55
N SER A 89 -0.45 -16.55 8.73
CA SER A 89 0.25 -17.63 9.42
C SER A 89 0.28 -17.45 10.94
N TYR A 90 -0.24 -16.33 11.46
CA TYR A 90 -0.22 -16.02 12.90
C TYR A 90 -1.41 -15.18 13.39
N TRP A 91 -2.32 -14.76 12.52
CA TRP A 91 -3.62 -14.19 12.91
C TRP A 91 -4.74 -15.19 12.63
N GLU A 92 -5.52 -15.46 13.67
CA GLU A 92 -6.75 -16.25 13.58
C GLU A 92 -7.96 -15.31 13.48
N THR A 93 -8.86 -15.61 12.55
CA THR A 93 -10.07 -14.82 12.27
C THR A 93 -11.21 -15.76 11.90
N GLU A 94 -12.43 -15.48 12.39
CA GLU A 94 -13.61 -16.29 12.09
C GLU A 94 -14.25 -15.88 10.76
N LYS A 95 -14.28 -14.57 10.47
CA LYS A 95 -14.94 -14.02 9.28
C LYS A 95 -13.98 -13.56 8.18
N GLY A 96 -12.67 -13.77 8.36
CA GLY A 96 -11.62 -13.27 7.48
C GLY A 96 -11.28 -11.79 7.68
N VAL A 97 -11.77 -11.16 8.76
CA VAL A 97 -11.49 -9.75 9.07
C VAL A 97 -10.25 -9.66 9.96
N LEU A 98 -9.36 -8.73 9.64
CA LEU A 98 -8.24 -8.32 10.49
C LEU A 98 -8.31 -6.80 10.64
N GLY A 99 -9.28 -6.32 11.40
CA GLY A 99 -9.57 -4.91 11.51
C GLY A 99 -10.95 -4.59 12.08
N ASP A 100 -11.36 -3.35 11.88
CA ASP A 100 -12.63 -2.82 12.38
C ASP A 100 -13.41 -2.11 11.27
N PRO A 101 -14.16 -2.86 10.43
CA PRO A 101 -15.04 -2.28 9.43
C PRO A 101 -16.29 -1.61 10.02
N THR A 102 -16.60 -1.82 11.30
CA THR A 102 -17.87 -1.35 11.91
C THR A 102 -17.94 0.18 12.00
N VAL A 103 -16.79 0.83 12.05
CA VAL A 103 -16.65 2.29 12.11
C VAL A 103 -16.37 2.94 10.74
N ALA A 104 -16.38 2.14 9.67
CA ALA A 104 -16.11 2.62 8.31
C ALA A 104 -17.08 3.72 7.86
N SER A 105 -16.59 4.66 7.05
CA SER A 105 -17.39 5.78 6.58
C SER A 105 -17.04 6.17 5.16
N GLU A 106 -18.04 6.63 4.41
CA GLU A 106 -17.81 7.18 3.06
C GLU A 106 -16.90 8.41 3.08
N GLU A 107 -16.97 9.20 4.16
CA GLU A 107 -16.12 10.38 4.37
C GLU A 107 -14.63 10.01 4.41
N LEU A 108 -14.25 9.03 5.22
CA LEU A 108 -12.87 8.53 5.27
C LEU A 108 -12.46 7.98 3.89
N GLY A 109 -13.35 7.21 3.26
CA GLY A 109 -13.09 6.62 1.95
C GLY A 109 -12.78 7.66 0.89
N ARG A 110 -13.59 8.72 0.82
CA ARG A 110 -13.40 9.83 -0.12
C ARG A 110 -12.09 10.57 0.15
N ALA A 111 -11.80 10.89 1.41
CA ALA A 111 -10.57 11.59 1.79
C ALA A 111 -9.31 10.76 1.47
N ALA A 112 -9.34 9.45 1.76
CA ALA A 112 -8.25 8.54 1.45
C ALA A 112 -8.06 8.37 -0.06
N LEU A 113 -9.15 8.17 -0.81
CA LEU A 113 -9.11 8.01 -2.27
C LEU A 113 -8.53 9.26 -2.95
N GLU A 114 -8.96 10.46 -2.55
CA GLU A 114 -8.43 11.71 -3.10
C GLU A 114 -6.93 11.86 -2.82
N ALA A 115 -6.49 11.53 -1.60
CA ALA A 115 -5.07 11.54 -1.24
C ALA A 115 -4.27 10.52 -2.06
N MET A 116 -4.78 9.29 -2.22
CA MET A 116 -4.16 8.24 -3.03
C MET A 116 -4.00 8.66 -4.49
N VAL A 117 -5.05 9.17 -5.11
CA VAL A 117 -5.03 9.61 -6.52
C VAL A 117 -4.05 10.76 -6.72
N ARG A 118 -4.10 11.79 -5.86
CA ARG A 118 -3.16 12.91 -5.90
C ARG A 118 -1.71 12.42 -5.82
N ARG A 119 -1.40 11.57 -4.85
CA ARG A 119 -0.04 11.05 -4.66
C ARG A 119 0.40 10.16 -5.84
N LEU A 120 -0.51 9.35 -6.38
CA LEU A 120 -0.22 8.49 -7.54
C LEU A 120 0.10 9.33 -8.78
N VAL A 121 -0.64 10.41 -9.04
CA VAL A 121 -0.37 11.34 -10.14
C VAL A 121 1.00 12.02 -9.97
N GLU A 122 1.33 12.47 -8.77
CA GLU A 122 2.66 13.04 -8.47
C GLU A 122 3.78 12.03 -8.74
N ILE A 123 3.64 10.80 -8.25
CA ILE A 123 4.60 9.72 -8.49
C ILE A 123 4.74 9.46 -9.99
N GLY A 124 3.62 9.34 -10.72
CA GLY A 124 3.63 9.16 -12.17
C GLY A 124 4.37 10.28 -12.90
N ARG A 125 4.16 11.53 -12.48
CA ARG A 125 4.88 12.70 -13.04
C ARG A 125 6.38 12.65 -12.75
N GLU A 126 6.77 12.35 -11.51
CA GLU A 126 8.19 12.22 -11.14
C GLU A 126 8.86 11.09 -11.92
N LEU A 127 8.19 9.94 -12.01
CA LEU A 127 8.67 8.78 -12.78
C LEU A 127 8.86 9.15 -14.25
N TYR A 128 7.85 9.73 -14.87
CA TYR A 128 7.84 10.02 -16.30
C TYR A 128 8.79 11.16 -16.69
N PHE A 129 8.77 12.29 -15.97
CA PHE A 129 9.52 13.48 -16.36
C PHE A 129 10.94 13.53 -15.82
N LYS A 130 11.25 12.83 -14.72
CA LYS A 130 12.57 12.93 -14.06
C LYS A 130 13.30 11.61 -13.96
N VAL A 131 12.63 10.53 -13.54
CA VAL A 131 13.32 9.26 -13.24
C VAL A 131 13.64 8.49 -14.52
N PHE A 132 12.64 8.15 -15.34
CA PHE A 132 12.84 7.31 -16.52
C PHE A 132 13.82 7.91 -17.54
N PRO A 133 13.77 9.22 -17.87
CA PRO A 133 14.77 9.82 -18.77
C PRO A 133 16.21 9.68 -18.25
N ARG A 134 16.42 9.74 -16.93
CA ARG A 134 17.74 9.55 -16.32
C ARG A 134 18.19 8.09 -16.37
N VAL A 135 17.30 7.15 -16.06
CA VAL A 135 17.57 5.71 -16.09
C VAL A 135 17.92 5.25 -17.51
N GLU A 136 17.12 5.66 -18.50
CA GLU A 136 17.36 5.36 -19.91
C GLU A 136 18.67 5.98 -20.41
N GLY A 137 18.95 7.22 -20.04
CA GLY A 137 20.22 7.88 -20.36
C GLY A 137 21.46 7.18 -19.78
N LEU A 138 21.36 6.61 -18.57
CA LEU A 138 22.44 5.81 -17.98
C LEU A 138 22.66 4.49 -18.75
N ARG A 139 21.58 3.83 -19.20
CA ARG A 139 21.68 2.61 -20.02
C ARG A 139 22.33 2.91 -21.37
N ALA A 140 21.92 3.97 -22.05
CA ALA A 140 22.50 4.38 -23.32
C ALA A 140 24.01 4.66 -23.20
N ARG A 141 24.47 5.20 -22.06
CA ARG A 141 25.89 5.40 -21.78
C ARG A 141 26.66 4.09 -21.57
N ARG A 142 26.10 3.13 -20.84
CA ARG A 142 26.72 1.81 -20.60
C ARG A 142 26.78 0.93 -21.85
N ALA A 143 25.85 1.13 -22.80
CA ALA A 143 25.81 0.37 -24.06
C ALA A 143 26.78 0.90 -25.12
N ARG A 144 27.48 2.03 -24.91
CA ARG A 144 28.48 2.54 -25.86
C ARG A 144 29.76 1.68 -25.80
N PRO A 145 30.25 1.13 -26.92
CA PRO A 145 31.52 0.41 -26.94
C PRO A 145 32.66 1.40 -26.67
N GLY A 146 33.39 1.22 -25.56
CA GLY A 146 34.54 2.05 -25.20
C GLY A 146 34.83 2.19 -23.70
N SER A 147 33.90 1.85 -22.81
CA SER A 147 34.16 1.87 -21.35
C SER A 147 34.61 0.50 -20.84
N CYS A 148 35.78 0.04 -21.31
CA CYS A 148 36.54 -0.97 -20.58
C CYS A 148 37.39 -0.21 -19.54
N PRO A 149 37.40 -0.59 -18.24
CA PRO A 149 38.44 -0.10 -17.34
C PRO A 149 39.76 -0.69 -17.83
N GLN A 150 40.71 0.16 -18.21
CA GLN A 150 42.10 -0.30 -18.36
C GLN A 150 42.63 -0.73 -16.99
N PRO A 151 43.51 -1.74 -16.94
CA PRO A 151 43.95 -2.41 -15.71
C PRO A 151 44.61 -1.47 -14.70
#